data_AF-A0A636JH46-F1
#
_entry.id   AF-A0A636JH46-F1
#
_cell.length_a   1.000
_cell.length_b   1.000
_cell.length_c   1.000
_cell.angle_alpha   90.00
_cell.angle_beta   90.00
_cell.angle_gamma   90.00
#
_symmetry.space_group_name_H-M   'P 1'
#
loop_
_entity.id
_entity.type
_entity.pdbx_description
1 polymer ?
#
loop_
_entity_poly.entity_id
_entity_poly.type
_entity_poly.pdbx_seq_one_letter_code
_entity_poly.pdbx_strand_id
1 'polypeptide(L)'
;MTTITIVTAYFDIGRSHWTSQNGFAPRIERTTDEYMDWFSNLAQLENDMVIFTSPDLKSRIEEIRRGKPTTIVTLNFNKKFRHIRSRIASVQSDVAFKFRTPVEQ
;
A
#
# COMPACT_ATOMS: atom_id res chain seq x y z
N MET A 1 -28.35 -7.72 15.96
CA MET A 1 -27.78 -7.76 14.59
C MET A 1 -26.28 -7.61 14.69
N THR A 2 -25.51 -8.50 14.08
CA THR A 2 -24.06 -8.37 13.97
C THR A 2 -23.72 -7.49 12.78
N THR A 3 -22.98 -6.42 13.02
CA THR A 3 -22.43 -5.56 11.97
C THR A 3 -21.00 -6.00 11.66
N ILE A 4 -20.62 -5.98 10.38
CA ILE A 4 -19.26 -6.31 9.93
C ILE A 4 -18.60 -5.02 9.44
N THR A 5 -17.51 -4.63 10.08
CA THR A 5 -16.67 -3.50 9.68
C THR A 5 -15.42 -4.01 8.95
N ILE A 6 -15.12 -3.43 7.80
CA ILE A 6 -13.93 -3.77 7.01
C ILE A 6 -12.81 -2.80 7.34
N VAL A 7 -11.67 -3.32 7.77
CA VAL A 7 -10.46 -2.52 8.02
C VAL A 7 -9.45 -2.81 6.92
N THR A 8 -8.98 -1.78 6.22
CA THR A 8 -8.04 -1.92 5.09
C THR A 8 -7.05 -0.76 5.03
N ALA A 9 -5.99 -0.93 4.23
CA ALA A 9 -4.94 0.06 4.03
C ALA A 9 -4.61 0.20 2.55
N TYR A 10 -4.52 1.44 2.06
CA TYR A 10 -4.14 1.77 0.70
C TYR A 10 -3.08 2.86 0.71
N PHE A 11 -1.87 2.53 0.26
CA PHE A 11 -0.74 3.45 0.21
C PHE A 11 -0.01 3.27 -1.12
N ASP A 12 0.40 4.37 -1.75
CA ASP A 12 1.42 4.30 -2.78
C ASP A 12 2.79 4.05 -2.14
N ILE A 13 3.32 2.86 -2.35
CA ILE A 13 4.64 2.43 -1.86
C ILE A 13 5.71 2.50 -2.95
N GLY A 14 5.40 3.10 -4.11
CA GLY A 14 6.30 3.24 -5.24
C GLY A 14 6.41 1.99 -6.12
N ARG A 15 5.38 1.11 -6.13
CA ARG A 15 5.37 -0.12 -6.94
C ARG A 15 5.45 0.14 -8.44
N SER A 16 5.01 1.31 -8.90
CA SER A 16 5.16 1.75 -10.29
C SER A 16 6.62 1.76 -10.77
N HIS A 17 7.59 1.77 -9.87
CA HIS A 17 9.02 1.68 -10.21
C HIS A 17 9.53 0.24 -10.33
N TRP A 18 8.71 -0.77 -10.03
CA TRP A 18 9.11 -2.19 -10.10
C TRP A 18 8.94 -2.72 -11.51
N THR A 19 9.61 -2.09 -12.46
CA THR A 19 9.54 -2.40 -13.88
C THR A 19 10.72 -3.27 -14.31
N SER A 20 10.56 -3.93 -15.44
CA SER A 20 11.64 -4.69 -16.08
C SER A 20 12.88 -3.81 -16.37
N GLN A 21 12.66 -2.52 -16.67
CA GLN A 21 13.72 -1.55 -16.90
C GLN A 21 14.56 -1.27 -15.64
N ASN A 22 13.98 -1.42 -14.45
CA ASN A 22 14.64 -1.24 -13.16
C ASN A 22 15.15 -2.56 -12.56
N GLY A 23 15.23 -3.63 -13.37
CA GLY A 23 15.77 -4.93 -12.96
C GLY A 23 14.80 -5.82 -12.20
N PHE A 24 13.50 -5.53 -12.25
CA PHE A 24 12.46 -6.37 -11.63
C PHE A 24 11.86 -7.37 -12.64
N ALA A 25 11.34 -8.50 -12.16
CA ALA A 25 10.70 -9.47 -13.04
C ALA A 25 9.43 -8.88 -13.69
N PRO A 26 9.16 -9.11 -15.00
CA PRO A 26 7.99 -8.55 -15.67
C PRO A 26 6.65 -8.89 -14.99
N ARG A 27 6.57 -10.05 -14.33
CA ARG A 27 5.36 -10.52 -13.64
C ARG A 27 4.96 -9.67 -12.42
N ILE A 28 5.88 -8.87 -11.87
CA ILE A 28 5.61 -8.01 -10.70
C ILE A 28 5.36 -6.55 -11.06
N GLU A 29 5.49 -6.20 -12.34
CA GLU A 29 5.22 -4.87 -12.86
C GLU A 29 3.72 -4.58 -12.77
N ARG A 30 3.37 -3.57 -11.98
CA ARG A 30 1.99 -3.09 -11.78
C ARG A 30 1.98 -1.58 -11.59
N THR A 31 0.95 -0.93 -12.12
CA THR A 31 0.77 0.52 -11.96
C THR A 31 -0.02 0.83 -10.68
N THR A 32 0.12 2.04 -10.17
CA THR A 32 -0.66 2.50 -9.00
C THR A 32 -2.16 2.52 -9.29
N ASP A 33 -2.55 2.78 -10.55
CA ASP A 33 -3.96 2.83 -10.98
C ASP A 33 -4.64 1.46 -10.98
N GLU A 34 -3.94 0.38 -11.35
CA GLU A 34 -4.50 -0.98 -11.25
C GLU A 34 -4.94 -1.34 -9.83
N TYR A 35 -4.17 -0.92 -8.82
CA TYR A 35 -4.57 -1.12 -7.43
C TYR A 35 -5.76 -0.27 -7.02
N MET A 36 -5.91 0.93 -7.60
CA MET A 36 -7.07 1.77 -7.35
C MET A 36 -8.34 1.17 -7.97
N ASP A 37 -8.24 0.55 -9.13
CA ASP A 37 -9.36 -0.17 -9.75
C ASP A 37 -9.79 -1.36 -8.89
N TRP A 38 -8.84 -2.14 -8.38
CA TRP A 38 -9.14 -3.23 -7.45
C TRP A 38 -9.75 -2.74 -6.15
N PHE A 39 -9.23 -1.63 -5.59
CA PHE A 39 -9.80 -1.00 -4.41
C PHE A 39 -11.23 -0.51 -4.68
N SER A 40 -11.49 0.05 -5.86
CA SER A 40 -12.82 0.52 -6.26
C SER A 40 -13.87 -0.60 -6.26
N ASN A 41 -13.48 -1.82 -6.64
CA ASN A 41 -14.36 -2.99 -6.56
C ASN A 41 -14.71 -3.35 -5.11
N LEU A 42 -13.72 -3.36 -4.19
CA LEU A 42 -13.98 -3.56 -2.76
C LEU A 42 -14.85 -2.46 -2.17
N ALA A 43 -14.62 -1.22 -2.58
CA ALA A 43 -15.31 -0.04 -2.10
C ALA A 43 -16.79 0.05 -2.54
N GLN A 44 -17.27 -0.87 -3.38
CA GLN A 44 -18.69 -1.01 -3.69
C GLN A 44 -19.52 -1.55 -2.51
N LEU A 45 -18.89 -2.22 -1.53
CA LEU A 45 -19.60 -2.76 -0.36
C LEU A 45 -20.22 -1.66 0.49
N GLU A 46 -21.43 -1.89 1.02
CA GLU A 46 -22.14 -0.92 1.88
C GLU A 46 -21.69 -0.98 3.34
N ASN A 47 -20.79 -1.91 3.69
CA ASN A 47 -20.23 -2.04 5.03
C ASN A 47 -19.52 -0.76 5.49
N ASP A 48 -19.53 -0.55 6.81
CA ASP A 48 -18.63 0.40 7.46
C ASP A 48 -17.18 0.04 7.12
N MET A 49 -16.43 1.01 6.61
CA MET A 49 -15.02 0.82 6.30
C MET A 49 -14.14 1.74 7.15
N VAL A 50 -13.02 1.21 7.64
CA VAL A 50 -11.91 2.00 8.19
C VAL A 50 -10.73 1.86 7.23
N ILE A 51 -10.31 2.97 6.63
CA ILE A 51 -9.31 2.96 5.56
C ILE A 51 -8.11 3.79 5.99
N PHE A 52 -6.96 3.14 6.12
CA PHE A 52 -5.68 3.81 6.36
C PHE A 52 -5.03 4.18 5.04
N THR A 53 -4.61 5.44 4.88
CA THR A 53 -4.03 5.91 3.62
C THR A 53 -3.09 7.10 3.78
N SER A 54 -2.41 7.50 2.72
CA SER A 54 -1.62 8.73 2.71
C SER A 54 -2.51 9.96 2.47
N PRO A 55 -2.12 11.15 2.97
CA PRO A 55 -2.96 12.35 2.87
C PRO A 55 -3.39 12.71 1.43
N ASP A 56 -2.53 12.46 0.45
CA ASP A 56 -2.74 12.72 -0.98
C ASP A 56 -3.81 11.82 -1.62
N LEU A 57 -4.03 10.61 -1.09
CA LEU A 57 -5.00 9.65 -1.64
C LEU A 57 -6.39 9.78 -1.03
N LYS A 58 -6.54 10.56 0.06
CA LYS A 58 -7.80 10.72 0.79
C LYS A 58 -8.96 11.13 -0.13
N SER A 59 -8.79 12.18 -0.92
CA SER A 59 -9.88 12.71 -1.76
C SER A 59 -10.34 11.71 -2.81
N ARG A 60 -9.42 10.93 -3.40
CA ARG A 60 -9.76 9.88 -4.37
C ARG A 60 -10.55 8.74 -3.72
N ILE A 61 -10.22 8.37 -2.47
CA ILE A 61 -10.99 7.37 -1.70
C ILE A 61 -12.39 7.88 -1.35
N GLU A 62 -12.53 9.15 -0.96
CA GLU A 62 -13.82 9.77 -0.67
C GLU A 62 -14.74 9.75 -1.90
N GLU A 63 -14.19 10.08 -3.08
CA GLU A 63 -14.90 10.02 -4.36
C GLU A 63 -15.36 8.61 -4.70
N ILE A 64 -14.50 7.60 -4.52
CA ILE A 64 -14.83 6.19 -4.76
C ILE A 64 -15.94 5.71 -3.80
N ARG A 65 -15.89 6.12 -2.52
CA ARG A 65 -16.88 5.71 -1.51
C ARG A 65 -18.21 6.42 -1.63
N ARG A 66 -18.30 7.55 -2.35
CA ARG A 66 -19.55 8.27 -2.66
C ARG A 66 -20.45 8.49 -1.43
N GLY A 67 -19.86 8.86 -0.30
CA GLY A 67 -20.60 9.13 0.95
C GLY A 67 -21.03 7.91 1.76
N LYS A 68 -20.67 6.68 1.36
CA LYS A 68 -20.88 5.47 2.16
C LYS A 68 -20.15 5.54 3.51
N PRO A 69 -20.64 4.85 4.56
CA PRO A 69 -20.00 4.85 5.88
C PRO A 69 -18.51 4.49 5.80
N THR A 70 -17.66 5.48 6.07
CA THR A 70 -16.22 5.36 5.90
C THR A 70 -15.49 6.25 6.89
N THR A 71 -14.57 5.68 7.65
CA THR A 71 -13.58 6.42 8.43
C THR A 71 -12.24 6.37 7.71
N ILE A 72 -11.73 7.51 7.26
CA ILE A 72 -10.42 7.57 6.60
C ILE A 72 -9.37 8.10 7.59
N VAL A 73 -8.37 7.28 7.87
CA VAL A 73 -7.25 7.61 8.75
C VAL A 73 -6.03 7.91 7.90
N THR A 74 -5.68 9.20 7.80
CA THR A 74 -4.51 9.61 7.02
C THR A 74 -3.22 9.52 7.83
N LEU A 75 -2.17 9.06 7.15
CA LEU A 75 -0.88 8.76 7.74
C LEU A 75 0.21 9.01 6.69
N ASN A 76 1.21 9.81 7.02
CA ASN A 76 2.44 9.83 6.23
C ASN A 76 3.35 8.66 6.66
N PHE A 77 3.26 7.54 5.94
CA PHE A 77 4.04 6.32 6.21
C PHE A 77 5.55 6.61 6.23
N ASN A 78 6.02 7.40 5.25
CA ASN A 78 7.42 7.73 5.09
C ASN A 78 7.98 8.52 6.27
N LYS A 79 7.17 9.41 6.86
CA LYS A 79 7.54 10.25 8.00
C LYS A 79 7.37 9.52 9.34
N LYS A 80 6.20 8.91 9.59
CA LYS A 80 5.89 8.29 10.89
C LYS A 80 6.83 7.14 11.23
N PHE A 81 7.17 6.32 10.24
CA PHE A 81 7.99 5.13 10.44
C PHE A 81 9.43 5.28 9.99
N ARG A 82 9.93 6.52 9.87
CA ARG A 82 11.30 6.80 9.42
C ARG A 82 12.35 5.96 10.16
N HIS A 83 12.26 5.87 11.48
CA HIS A 83 13.22 5.09 12.29
C HIS A 83 13.17 3.60 11.96
N ILE A 84 11.97 3.02 11.84
CA ILE A 84 11.79 1.61 11.48
C ILE A 84 12.33 1.35 10.07
N ARG A 85 12.03 2.23 9.12
CA ARG A 85 12.54 2.14 7.74
C ARG A 85 14.06 2.20 7.69
N SER A 86 14.69 3.08 8.48
CA SER A 86 16.15 3.12 8.59
C SER A 86 16.73 1.82 9.14
N ARG A 87 16.08 1.20 10.14
CA ARG A 87 16.50 -0.11 10.67
C ARG A 87 16.34 -1.24 9.66
N ILE A 88 15.24 -1.24 8.89
CA ILE A 88 15.05 -2.20 7.81
C ILE A 88 16.13 -2.01 6.75
N ALA A 89 16.39 -0.76 6.33
CA ALA A 89 17.42 -0.44 5.36
C ALA A 89 18.81 -0.89 5.83
N SER A 90 19.16 -0.69 7.12
CA SER A 90 20.44 -1.16 7.65
C SER A 90 20.60 -2.67 7.57
N VAL A 91 19.54 -3.43 7.86
CA VAL A 91 19.54 -4.90 7.72
C VAL A 91 19.65 -5.30 6.24
N GLN A 92 18.89 -4.67 5.36
CA GLN A 92 18.93 -4.95 3.92
C GLN A 92 20.28 -4.59 3.27
N SER A 93 21.02 -3.63 3.82
CA SER A 93 22.36 -3.27 3.37
C SER A 93 23.47 -4.15 3.94
N ASP A 94 23.19 -4.93 5.00
CA ASP A 94 24.18 -5.77 5.67
C ASP A 94 24.69 -6.89 4.75
N VAL A 95 26.02 -7.01 4.67
CA VAL A 95 26.68 -7.96 3.75
C VAL A 95 26.40 -9.40 4.15
N ALA A 96 26.42 -9.72 5.45
CA ALA A 96 26.17 -11.07 5.94
C ALA A 96 24.70 -11.47 5.78
N PHE A 97 23.78 -10.50 5.82
CA PHE A 97 22.37 -10.72 5.50
C PHE A 97 22.17 -11.02 4.01
N LYS A 98 22.76 -10.22 3.12
CA LYS A 98 22.69 -10.45 1.67
C LYS A 98 23.26 -11.80 1.27
N PHE A 99 24.39 -12.22 1.86
CA PHE A 99 25.00 -13.52 1.56
C PHE A 99 24.13 -14.72 1.96
N ARG A 100 23.28 -14.55 2.99
CA ARG A 100 22.34 -15.59 3.45
C ARG A 100 21.01 -15.59 2.70
N THR A 101 20.78 -14.61 1.83
CA THR A 101 19.54 -14.51 1.06
C THR A 101 19.79 -15.09 -0.34
N PRO A 102 19.06 -16.14 -0.76
CA PRO A 102 19.17 -16.65 -2.12
C PRO A 102 18.83 -15.53 -3.11
N VAL A 103 19.65 -15.35 -4.14
CA VAL A 103 19.25 -14.56 -5.31
C VAL A 103 18.32 -15.45 -6.12
N GLU A 104 17.06 -15.08 -6.29
CA GLU A 104 16.20 -15.74 -7.28
C GLU A 104 16.86 -15.59 -8.65
N GLN A 105 17.14 -16.74 -9.30
CA GLN A 105 17.67 -16.81 -10.67
C GLN A 105 16.58 -16.51 -11.69
#